data_AF-A0A317ZIV5-F1
#
_entry.id   AF-A0A317ZIV5-F1
#
_cell.length_a   1.000
_cell.length_b   1.000
_cell.length_c   1.000
_cell.angle_alpha   90.00
_cell.angle_beta   90.00
_cell.angle_gamma   90.00
#
_symmetry.space_group_name_H-M   'P 1'
#
loop_
_entity.id
_entity.type
_entity.pdbx_description
1 polymer ?
#
loop_
_entity_poly.entity_id
_entity_poly.type
_entity_poly.pdbx_seq_one_letter_code
_entity_poly.pdbx_strand_id
1 'polypeptide(L)'
;MEQPDLEVREVTFSPPPPELPPPPPDEMEPPEAEEPPPEMPKEPPPIEIDALDVALNPGAGDAVAMGIPTPDLNMEQDMTGDIQKLFTFEDLSESPRLINQPRFRYPSRLARRGIDEGKVIVEIDILPNGRAELRRIISSTHPELEEAAREIVRSARFTKPEVNGRPQTVRGRFPLILQN
;
A
#
# COMPACT_ATOMS: atom_id res chain seq x y z
N MET A 1 -8.53 -73.79 -28.58
CA MET A 1 -8.07 -73.64 -27.18
C MET A 1 -6.64 -73.17 -27.26
N GLU A 2 -6.46 -71.85 -27.19
CA GLU A 2 -5.15 -71.17 -27.19
C GLU A 2 -4.35 -71.54 -25.94
N GLN A 3 -3.07 -71.85 -26.12
CA GLN A 3 -2.07 -71.77 -25.07
C GLN A 3 -1.36 -70.43 -25.26
N PRO A 4 -1.33 -69.52 -24.27
CA PRO A 4 -0.54 -68.31 -24.38
C PRO A 4 0.94 -68.64 -24.21
N ASP A 5 1.72 -68.25 -25.23
CA ASP A 5 3.17 -68.29 -25.29
C ASP A 5 3.72 -67.33 -24.21
N LEU A 6 4.44 -67.90 -23.24
CA LEU A 6 5.03 -67.18 -22.11
C LEU A 6 6.45 -66.76 -22.51
N GLU A 7 6.60 -65.62 -23.17
CA GLU A 7 7.93 -65.02 -23.39
C GLU A 7 8.43 -64.37 -22.08
N VAL A 8 9.29 -65.09 -21.36
CA VAL A 8 10.00 -64.58 -20.19
C VAL A 8 11.10 -63.64 -20.68
N ARG A 9 10.84 -62.33 -20.66
CA ARG A 9 11.84 -61.31 -20.94
C ARG A 9 12.80 -61.20 -19.77
N GLU A 10 14.01 -61.71 -19.93
CA GLU A 10 15.10 -61.50 -18.97
C GLU A 10 15.42 -60.00 -18.88
N VAL A 11 15.07 -59.39 -17.75
CA VAL A 11 15.40 -57.99 -17.46
C VAL A 11 16.75 -57.99 -16.75
N THR A 12 17.80 -57.61 -17.47
CA THR A 12 19.11 -57.35 -16.90
C THR A 12 19.02 -56.11 -16.00
N PHE A 13 19.00 -56.31 -14.67
CA PHE A 13 19.21 -55.22 -13.72
C PHE A 13 20.71 -54.94 -13.63
N SER A 14 21.15 -53.81 -14.21
CA SER A 14 22.46 -53.25 -13.86
C SER A 14 22.42 -52.82 -12.39
N PRO A 15 23.47 -53.10 -11.59
CA PRO A 15 23.51 -52.62 -10.21
C PRO A 15 23.43 -51.09 -10.21
N PRO A 16 22.70 -50.50 -9.24
CA PRO A 16 22.64 -49.04 -9.11
C PRO A 16 24.06 -48.48 -8.93
N PRO A 17 24.33 -47.27 -9.45
CA PRO A 17 25.60 -46.58 -9.20
C PRO A 17 25.85 -46.51 -7.68
N PRO A 18 27.12 -46.60 -7.23
CA PRO A 18 27.44 -46.44 -5.82
C PRO A 18 26.88 -45.11 -5.31
N GLU A 19 26.21 -45.13 -4.16
CA GLU A 19 25.75 -43.92 -3.49
C GLU A 19 26.95 -42.98 -3.31
N LEU A 20 26.80 -41.74 -3.78
CA LEU A 20 27.77 -40.70 -3.47
C LEU A 20 27.87 -40.61 -1.93
N PRO A 21 29.08 -40.43 -1.37
CA PRO A 21 29.21 -40.18 0.06
C PRO A 21 28.28 -39.01 0.43
N PRO A 22 27.63 -39.06 1.62
CA PRO A 22 26.80 -37.96 2.06
C PRO A 22 27.60 -36.66 1.95
N PRO A 23 26.98 -35.56 1.52
CA PRO A 23 27.65 -34.27 1.55
C PRO A 23 28.21 -34.07 2.97
N PRO A 24 29.40 -33.45 3.10
CA PRO A 24 29.90 -33.10 4.43
C PRO A 24 28.78 -32.36 5.16
N PRO A 25 28.56 -32.65 6.46
CA PRO A 25 27.57 -31.91 7.22
C PRO A 25 27.84 -30.43 7.02
N ASP A 26 26.81 -29.66 6.64
CA ASP A 26 26.90 -28.21 6.54
C ASP A 26 27.64 -27.74 7.79
N GLU A 27 28.83 -27.18 7.57
CA GLU A 27 29.62 -26.56 8.61
C GLU A 27 28.68 -25.52 9.20
N MET A 28 28.13 -25.82 10.38
CA MET A 28 27.13 -25.00 11.06
C MET A 28 27.59 -23.57 10.91
N GLU A 29 26.88 -22.79 10.10
CA GLU A 29 27.11 -21.36 10.03
C GLU A 29 27.17 -20.89 11.48
N PRO A 30 28.26 -20.22 11.91
CA PRO A 30 28.34 -19.72 13.27
C PRO A 30 27.03 -18.99 13.52
N PRO A 31 26.31 -19.28 14.63
CA PRO A 31 25.02 -18.66 14.88
C PRO A 31 25.23 -17.16 14.68
N GLU A 32 24.55 -16.63 13.68
CA GLU A 32 24.53 -15.20 13.40
C GLU A 32 24.22 -14.58 14.75
N ALA A 33 25.18 -13.81 15.29
CA ALA A 33 25.04 -13.21 16.60
C ALA A 33 23.71 -12.47 16.56
N GLU A 34 22.73 -12.94 17.34
CA GLU A 34 21.45 -12.25 17.47
C GLU A 34 21.79 -10.83 17.87
N GLU A 35 21.71 -9.90 16.91
CA GLU A 35 21.71 -8.49 17.24
C GLU A 35 20.58 -8.34 18.24
N PRO A 36 20.85 -7.85 19.47
CA PRO A 36 19.78 -7.70 20.44
C PRO A 36 18.69 -6.88 19.76
N PRO A 37 17.42 -7.36 19.78
CA PRO A 37 16.35 -6.65 19.13
C PRO A 37 16.39 -5.20 19.62
N PRO A 38 16.34 -4.21 18.72
CA PRO A 38 16.40 -2.82 19.11
C PRO A 38 15.36 -2.60 20.20
N GLU A 39 15.81 -2.12 21.36
CA GLU A 39 14.91 -1.76 22.45
C GLU A 39 13.92 -0.75 21.89
N MET A 40 12.66 -1.18 21.75
CA MET A 40 11.58 -0.28 21.37
C MET A 40 11.60 0.88 22.37
N PRO A 41 11.66 2.13 21.92
CA PRO A 41 11.36 3.25 22.79
C PRO A 41 10.01 2.96 23.46
N LYS A 42 10.01 2.99 24.80
CA LYS A 42 8.83 2.84 25.64
C LYS A 42 7.65 3.58 25.01
N GLU A 43 6.48 2.94 25.03
CA GLU A 43 5.20 3.54 24.64
C GLU A 43 5.18 5.02 25.04
N PRO A 44 4.80 5.93 24.11
CA PRO A 44 4.63 7.32 24.47
C PRO A 44 3.64 7.38 25.65
N PRO A 45 3.88 8.24 26.65
CA PRO A 45 2.99 8.34 27.80
C PRO A 45 1.56 8.61 27.30
N PRO A 46 0.54 8.02 27.96
CA PRO A 46 -0.84 8.27 27.57
C PRO A 46 -1.12 9.77 27.65
N ILE A 47 -1.65 10.34 26.57
CA ILE A 47 -2.06 11.74 26.56
C ILE A 47 -3.34 11.84 27.38
N GLU A 48 -3.27 12.52 28.53
CA GLU A 48 -4.41 12.79 29.41
C GLU A 48 -5.27 13.92 28.80
N ILE A 49 -6.55 13.63 28.57
CA ILE A 49 -7.51 14.48 27.83
C ILE A 49 -7.89 15.75 28.62
N ASP A 50 -7.62 15.79 29.93
CA ASP A 50 -7.89 16.94 30.80
C ASP A 50 -7.12 18.22 30.43
N ALA A 51 -5.96 18.09 29.76
CA ALA A 51 -5.17 19.24 29.32
C ALA A 51 -5.71 19.92 28.04
N LEU A 52 -6.63 19.26 27.31
CA LEU A 52 -7.21 19.79 26.08
C LEU A 52 -8.52 20.54 26.32
N ASP A 53 -9.27 20.23 27.39
CA ASP A 53 -10.59 20.80 27.66
C ASP A 53 -10.49 22.24 28.20
N VAL A 54 -9.48 22.43 29.05
CA VAL A 54 -9.06 23.77 29.45
C VAL A 54 -8.29 24.46 28.35
N ALA A 55 -8.42 24.02 27.09
CA ALA A 55 -7.93 24.77 25.94
C ALA A 55 -8.95 25.44 24.98
N LEU A 56 -10.24 25.16 25.18
CA LEU A 56 -11.32 25.48 24.23
C LEU A 56 -12.45 26.38 24.79
N ASN A 57 -12.25 26.94 25.98
CA ASN A 57 -13.16 27.81 26.71
C ASN A 57 -13.05 29.31 26.29
N PRO A 58 -14.05 29.88 25.61
CA PRO A 58 -14.03 31.28 25.16
C PRO A 58 -14.20 32.25 26.34
N GLY A 59 -13.21 33.12 26.55
CA GLY A 59 -13.22 34.16 27.60
C GLY A 59 -11.92 34.30 28.40
N ALA A 60 -10.94 33.41 28.22
CA ALA A 60 -9.71 33.43 28.99
C ALA A 60 -8.57 34.28 28.40
N GLY A 61 -8.68 34.74 27.15
CA GLY A 61 -7.59 35.48 26.48
C GLY A 61 -7.15 36.77 27.21
N ASP A 62 -8.09 37.48 27.84
CA ASP A 62 -7.83 38.72 28.59
C ASP A 62 -7.14 38.46 29.94
N ALA A 63 -7.31 37.26 30.51
CA ALA A 63 -6.68 36.86 31.77
C ALA A 63 -5.22 36.44 31.57
N VAL A 64 -4.86 35.84 30.42
CA VAL A 64 -3.46 35.56 30.02
C VAL A 64 -2.64 36.85 29.93
N ALA A 65 -3.19 37.89 29.29
CA ALA A 65 -2.50 39.18 29.05
C ALA A 65 -2.20 39.96 30.34
N MET A 66 -2.98 39.73 31.40
CA MET A 66 -2.83 40.35 32.71
C MET A 66 -1.95 39.52 33.67
N GLY A 67 -1.33 38.43 33.19
CA GLY A 67 -0.51 37.55 34.02
C GLY A 67 -1.31 36.79 35.09
N ILE A 68 -2.63 36.70 34.93
CA ILE A 68 -3.47 35.80 35.72
C ILE A 68 -3.25 34.40 35.11
N PRO A 69 -2.88 33.38 35.90
CA PRO A 69 -2.68 32.03 35.38
C PRO A 69 -4.02 31.50 34.87
N THR A 70 -4.21 31.56 33.55
CA THR A 70 -5.28 30.87 32.86
C THR A 70 -4.79 29.49 32.46
N PRO A 71 -5.54 28.45 32.81
CA PRO A 71 -5.25 27.13 32.28
C PRO A 71 -5.45 27.15 30.75
N ASP A 72 -4.65 26.31 30.08
CA ASP A 72 -4.00 26.55 28.79
C ASP A 72 -4.93 26.41 27.56
N LEU A 73 -5.39 27.54 26.99
CA LEU A 73 -6.32 27.59 25.84
C LEU A 73 -5.70 28.03 24.53
N ASN A 74 -4.88 27.16 23.95
CA ASN A 74 -4.43 27.28 22.56
C ASN A 74 -4.14 25.91 21.91
N MET A 75 -5.16 25.22 21.40
CA MET A 75 -5.01 24.36 20.21
C MET A 75 -6.36 24.18 19.50
N GLU A 76 -6.98 25.29 19.14
CA GLU A 76 -8.30 25.32 18.52
C GLU A 76 -8.32 26.23 17.29
N GLN A 77 -7.49 25.90 16.30
CA GLN A 77 -7.66 26.45 14.97
C GLN A 77 -6.93 25.58 13.95
N ASP A 78 -7.31 24.30 13.86
CA ASP A 78 -7.16 23.52 12.60
C ASP A 78 -7.88 22.16 12.58
N MET A 79 -8.35 21.61 13.72
CA MET A 79 -8.87 20.23 13.73
C MET A 79 -10.39 20.06 13.72
N THR A 80 -11.18 21.13 13.90
CA THR A 80 -12.65 21.02 14.02
C THR A 80 -13.38 21.07 12.67
N GLY A 81 -12.66 21.26 11.55
CA GLY A 81 -13.23 21.34 10.19
C GLY A 81 -13.19 20.04 9.38
N ASP A 82 -12.32 19.09 9.72
CA ASP A 82 -11.92 18.02 8.79
C ASP A 82 -12.04 16.61 9.34
N ILE A 83 -13.10 16.33 10.11
CA ILE A 83 -13.69 14.99 10.18
C ILE A 83 -14.43 14.70 8.86
N GLN A 84 -13.78 14.98 7.72
CA GLN A 84 -14.21 14.50 6.43
C GLN A 84 -14.04 12.98 6.45
N LYS A 85 -15.08 12.26 6.85
CA LYS A 85 -15.16 10.81 6.68
C LYS A 85 -14.86 10.52 5.22
N LEU A 86 -13.67 9.98 4.94
CA LEU A 86 -13.29 9.56 3.61
C LEU A 86 -13.88 8.16 3.41
N PHE A 87 -14.81 8.05 2.47
CA PHE A 87 -15.53 6.81 2.22
C PHE A 87 -14.66 5.88 1.37
N THR A 88 -14.58 4.60 1.75
CA THR A 88 -13.91 3.57 0.95
C THR A 88 -14.87 3.01 -0.11
N PHE A 89 -14.34 2.29 -1.11
CA PHE A 89 -15.17 1.71 -2.18
C PHE A 89 -16.30 0.79 -1.70
N GLU A 90 -16.20 0.24 -0.49
CA GLU A 90 -17.22 -0.62 0.11
C GLU A 90 -18.49 0.17 0.50
N ASP A 91 -18.37 1.48 0.70
CA ASP A 91 -19.48 2.37 1.05
C ASP A 91 -20.16 3.01 -0.18
N LEU A 92 -19.67 2.73 -1.39
CA LEU A 92 -20.18 3.34 -2.62
C LEU A 92 -21.30 2.55 -3.28
N SER A 93 -22.32 3.28 -3.74
CA SER A 93 -23.38 2.70 -4.58
C SER A 93 -22.86 2.29 -5.96
N GLU A 94 -21.83 2.98 -6.49
CA GLU A 94 -21.19 2.65 -7.76
C GLU A 94 -19.67 2.84 -7.68
N SER A 95 -18.89 1.84 -8.11
CA SER A 95 -17.44 1.93 -8.15
C SER A 95 -16.98 2.95 -9.21
N PRO A 96 -16.12 3.92 -8.87
CA PRO A 96 -15.66 4.93 -9.82
C PRO A 96 -14.93 4.29 -11.00
N ARG A 97 -15.34 4.65 -12.22
CA ARG A 97 -14.74 4.16 -13.46
C ARG A 97 -13.91 5.24 -14.11
N LEU A 98 -12.79 4.85 -14.70
CA LEU A 98 -11.95 5.76 -15.46
C LEU A 98 -12.68 6.18 -16.75
N ILE A 99 -12.93 7.48 -16.91
CA ILE A 99 -13.63 8.07 -18.06
C ILE A 99 -12.66 8.30 -19.22
N ASN A 100 -11.44 8.73 -18.93
CA ASN A 100 -10.46 9.09 -19.93
C ASN A 100 -9.29 8.09 -19.99
N GLN A 101 -8.58 8.08 -21.11
CA GLN A 101 -7.30 7.37 -21.21
C GLN A 101 -6.19 8.39 -21.09
N PRO A 102 -5.64 8.63 -19.88
CA PRO A 102 -4.54 9.57 -19.71
C PRO A 102 -3.33 9.09 -20.51
N ARG A 103 -2.74 10.01 -21.28
CA ARG A 103 -1.48 9.76 -21.97
C ARG A 103 -0.35 9.77 -20.96
N PHE A 104 0.55 8.81 -21.08
CA PHE A 104 1.77 8.74 -20.28
C PHE A 104 2.93 8.32 -21.17
N ARG A 105 4.16 8.56 -20.71
CA ARG A 105 5.36 8.09 -21.38
C ARG A 105 5.90 6.87 -20.64
N TYR A 106 6.02 5.75 -21.35
CA TYR A 106 6.65 4.57 -20.77
C TYR A 106 8.15 4.81 -20.53
N PRO A 107 8.70 4.40 -19.37
CA PRO A 107 10.10 4.64 -19.04
C PRO A 107 11.06 3.99 -20.05
N SER A 108 11.89 4.78 -20.72
CA SER A 108 12.82 4.26 -21.74
C SER A 108 13.81 3.22 -21.20
N ARG A 109 14.13 3.26 -19.89
CA ARG A 109 14.98 2.25 -19.26
C ARG A 109 14.33 0.86 -19.23
N LEU A 110 13.01 0.78 -19.09
CA LEU A 110 12.28 -0.49 -19.09
C LEU A 110 12.08 -0.98 -20.52
N ALA A 111 11.68 -0.10 -21.44
CA ALA A 111 11.54 -0.43 -22.86
C ALA A 111 12.84 -0.98 -23.47
N ARG A 112 13.99 -0.36 -23.17
CA ARG A 112 15.31 -0.84 -23.63
C ARG A 112 15.72 -2.20 -23.04
N ARG A 113 15.15 -2.58 -21.89
CA ARG A 113 15.36 -3.88 -21.25
C ARG A 113 14.38 -4.95 -21.76
N GLY A 114 13.51 -4.61 -22.72
CA GLY A 114 12.49 -5.52 -23.25
C GLY A 114 11.32 -5.74 -22.30
N ILE A 115 11.13 -4.87 -21.29
CA ILE A 115 10.00 -4.92 -20.37
C ILE A 115 8.93 -3.99 -20.91
N ASP A 116 7.88 -4.56 -21.48
CA ASP A 116 6.78 -3.88 -22.16
C ASP A 116 5.51 -3.73 -21.31
N GLU A 117 5.40 -4.45 -20.19
CA GLU A 117 4.30 -4.35 -19.23
C GLU A 117 4.81 -4.21 -17.80
N GLY A 118 4.08 -3.44 -16.98
CA GLY A 118 4.18 -3.56 -15.54
C GLY A 118 2.94 -3.08 -14.79
N LYS A 119 2.82 -3.54 -13.56
CA LYS A 119 1.71 -3.25 -12.66
C LYS A 119 2.14 -2.30 -11.55
N VAL A 120 1.32 -1.31 -11.27
CA VAL A 120 1.46 -0.37 -10.15
C VAL A 120 0.14 -0.30 -9.40
N ILE A 121 0.16 -0.50 -8.08
CA ILE A 121 -1.00 -0.36 -7.22
C ILE A 121 -0.90 1.00 -6.54
N VAL A 122 -1.88 1.87 -6.76
CA VAL A 122 -1.92 3.22 -6.20
C VAL A 122 -3.10 3.37 -5.25
N GLU A 123 -2.91 4.15 -4.19
CA GLU A 123 -3.99 4.67 -3.35
C GLU A 123 -4.28 6.11 -3.79
N ILE A 124 -5.52 6.37 -4.19
CA ILE A 124 -5.95 7.68 -4.67
C ILE A 124 -7.24 8.11 -3.97
N ASP A 125 -7.38 9.43 -3.81
CA ASP A 125 -8.62 10.07 -3.37
C ASP A 125 -9.31 10.66 -4.61
N ILE A 126 -10.52 10.21 -4.91
CA ILE A 126 -11.34 10.72 -6.02
C ILE A 126 -12.26 11.79 -5.46
N LEU A 127 -12.06 13.01 -5.94
CA LEU A 127 -12.82 14.17 -5.53
C LEU A 127 -14.25 14.16 -6.10
N PRO A 128 -15.18 14.94 -5.53
CA PRO A 128 -16.58 15.05 -6.01
C PRO A 128 -16.70 15.52 -7.47
N ASN A 129 -15.65 16.15 -8.00
CA ASN A 129 -15.56 16.61 -9.39
C ASN A 129 -15.04 15.53 -10.37
N GLY A 130 -14.71 14.34 -9.88
CA GLY A 130 -14.14 13.23 -10.67
C GLY A 130 -12.64 13.35 -10.95
N ARG A 131 -11.93 14.33 -10.38
CA ARG A 131 -10.46 14.34 -10.40
C ARG A 131 -9.92 13.37 -9.35
N ALA A 132 -8.77 12.77 -9.63
CA ALA A 132 -8.06 11.94 -8.67
C ALA A 132 -6.82 12.66 -8.13
N GLU A 133 -6.58 12.47 -6.85
CA GLU A 133 -5.36 12.91 -6.16
C GLU A 133 -4.60 11.68 -5.67
N LEU A 134 -3.31 11.59 -6.03
CA LEU A 134 -2.47 10.50 -5.59
C LEU A 134 -2.11 10.69 -4.11
N ARG A 135 -2.42 9.69 -3.28
CA ARG A 135 -2.00 9.67 -1.88
C ARG A 135 -0.66 8.98 -1.71
N ARG A 136 -0.56 7.75 -2.21
CA ARG A 136 0.68 6.97 -2.19
C ARG A 136 0.66 5.85 -3.21
N ILE A 137 1.84 5.33 -3.51
CA ILE A 137 2.02 4.10 -4.28
C ILE A 137 2.16 2.97 -3.27
N ILE A 138 1.31 1.94 -3.37
CA ILE A 138 1.31 0.79 -2.46
C ILE A 138 2.35 -0.22 -2.91
N SER A 139 2.44 -0.46 -4.21
CA SER A 139 3.32 -1.45 -4.81
C SER A 139 3.60 -1.09 -6.26
N SER A 140 4.82 -1.36 -6.70
CA SER A 140 5.19 -1.29 -8.11
C SER A 140 6.03 -2.50 -8.47
N THR A 141 5.76 -3.07 -9.65
CA THR A 141 6.62 -4.11 -10.26
C THR A 141 8.01 -3.57 -10.58
N HIS A 142 8.10 -2.29 -11.00
CA HIS A 142 9.35 -1.61 -11.27
C HIS A 142 9.30 -0.16 -10.75
N PRO A 143 10.31 0.33 -10.02
CA PRO A 143 10.31 1.68 -9.48
C PRO A 143 10.26 2.75 -10.57
N GLU A 144 10.76 2.47 -11.78
CA GLU A 144 10.69 3.42 -12.89
C GLU A 144 9.25 3.67 -13.39
N LEU A 145 8.31 2.76 -13.13
CA LEU A 145 6.89 2.92 -13.49
C LEU A 145 6.14 3.88 -12.57
N GLU A 146 6.69 4.17 -11.40
CA GLU A 146 6.03 5.03 -10.42
C GLU A 146 5.79 6.43 -10.98
N GLU A 147 6.78 7.03 -11.63
CA GLU A 147 6.66 8.35 -12.27
C GLU A 147 5.51 8.37 -13.29
N ALA A 148 5.44 7.36 -14.16
CA ALA A 148 4.36 7.21 -15.13
C ALA A 148 2.99 7.05 -14.44
N ALA A 149 2.92 6.30 -13.35
CA ALA A 149 1.70 6.17 -12.55
C ALA A 149 1.28 7.52 -11.93
N ARG A 150 2.21 8.36 -11.46
CA ARG A 150 1.89 9.71 -10.95
C ARG A 150 1.30 10.59 -12.05
N GLU A 151 1.86 10.56 -13.25
CA GLU A 151 1.34 11.33 -14.41
C GLU A 151 -0.07 10.89 -14.80
N ILE A 152 -0.32 9.58 -14.80
CA ILE A 152 -1.63 8.99 -15.08
C ILE A 152 -2.65 9.47 -14.07
N VAL A 153 -2.38 9.37 -12.77
CA VAL A 153 -3.34 9.77 -11.73
C VAL A 153 -3.66 11.26 -11.82
N ARG A 154 -2.67 12.13 -12.06
CA ARG A 154 -2.88 13.58 -12.23
C ARG A 154 -3.80 13.91 -13.41
N SER A 155 -3.67 13.14 -14.50
CA SER A 155 -4.41 13.36 -15.75
C SER A 155 -5.72 12.57 -15.80
N ALA A 156 -5.91 11.60 -14.90
CA ALA A 156 -7.08 10.74 -14.85
C ALA A 156 -8.35 11.53 -14.49
N ARG A 157 -9.46 11.08 -15.07
CA ARG A 157 -10.81 11.53 -14.75
C ARG A 157 -11.66 10.30 -14.49
N PHE A 158 -12.26 10.26 -13.32
CA PHE A 158 -13.16 9.20 -12.90
C PHE A 158 -14.60 9.68 -12.96
N THR A 159 -15.54 8.73 -13.01
CA THR A 159 -16.95 9.01 -12.75
C THR A 159 -17.09 9.67 -11.39
N LYS A 160 -18.05 10.59 -11.27
CA LYS A 160 -18.27 11.29 -10.02
C LYS A 160 -18.65 10.25 -8.95
N PRO A 161 -17.88 10.14 -7.87
CA PRO A 161 -18.23 9.25 -6.78
C PRO A 161 -19.47 9.78 -6.08
N GLU A 162 -20.53 8.97 -6.04
CA GLU A 162 -21.76 9.29 -5.32
C GLU A 162 -21.93 8.33 -4.15
N VAL A 163 -22.04 8.89 -2.94
CA VAL A 163 -22.36 8.17 -1.70
C VAL A 163 -23.77 8.60 -1.31
N ASN A 164 -24.72 7.66 -1.26
CA ASN A 164 -26.12 7.96 -0.93
C ASN A 164 -26.74 9.09 -1.78
N GLY A 165 -26.40 9.14 -3.07
CA GLY A 165 -26.88 10.15 -4.02
C GLY A 165 -26.27 11.56 -3.84
N ARG A 166 -25.18 11.68 -3.07
CA ARG A 166 -24.43 12.93 -2.90
C ARG A 166 -23.00 12.78 -3.40
N PRO A 167 -22.46 13.76 -4.15
CA PRO A 167 -21.09 13.70 -4.62
C PRO A 167 -20.13 13.90 -3.45
N GLN A 168 -19.25 12.93 -3.20
CA GLN A 168 -18.39 12.90 -2.02
C GLN A 168 -17.00 12.36 -2.34
N THR A 169 -15.97 12.85 -1.63
CA THR A 169 -14.61 12.34 -1.80
C THR A 169 -14.53 10.89 -1.35
N VAL A 170 -13.99 10.03 -2.20
CA VAL A 170 -13.81 8.61 -1.92
C VAL A 170 -12.36 8.21 -2.04
N ARG A 171 -11.96 7.26 -1.20
CA ARG A 171 -10.63 6.69 -1.21
C ARG A 171 -10.67 5.28 -1.76
N GLY A 172 -9.66 4.95 -2.55
CA GLY A 172 -9.20 3.57 -2.50
C GLY A 172 -8.09 3.23 -3.48
N ARG A 173 -7.95 1.92 -3.68
CA ARG A 173 -6.83 1.29 -4.37
C ARG A 173 -7.17 0.96 -5.81
N PHE A 174 -6.34 1.42 -6.74
CA PHE A 174 -6.48 1.10 -8.15
C PHE A 174 -5.23 0.39 -8.68
N PRO A 175 -5.40 -0.77 -9.33
CA PRO A 175 -4.33 -1.38 -10.11
C PRO A 175 -4.22 -0.65 -11.47
N LEU A 176 -3.05 -0.09 -11.75
CA LEU A 176 -2.68 0.45 -13.05
C LEU A 176 -1.80 -0.57 -13.76
N ILE A 177 -2.25 -1.00 -14.95
CA ILE A 177 -1.45 -1.82 -15.87
C ILE A 177 -0.89 -0.87 -16.92
N LEU A 178 0.43 -0.76 -16.95
CA LEU A 178 1.17 0.14 -17.82
C LEU A 178 1.85 -0.67 -18.90
N GLN A 179 1.54 -0.35 -20.15
CA GLN A 179 2.11 -1.03 -21.31
C GLN A 179 2.77 -0.01 -22.24
N ASN A 180 3.85 -0.41 -22.91
CA ASN A 180 4.65 0.43 -23.81
C ASN A 180 4.10 0.50 -25.24
#